data_AF-A0AA92DZ69-F1
#
_entry.id   AF-A0AA92DZ69-F1
#
_cell.length_a   1.000
_cell.length_b   1.000
_cell.length_c   1.000
_cell.angle_alpha   90.00
_cell.angle_beta   90.00
_cell.angle_gamma   90.00
#
_symmetry.space_group_name_H-M   'P 1'
#
loop_
_entity.id
_entity.type
_entity.pdbx_description
1 polymer ?
#
loop_
_entity_poly.entity_id
_entity_poly.type
_entity_poly.pdbx_seq_one_letter_code
_entity_poly.pdbx_strand_id
1 'polypeptide(L)'
;MSFALLTDPARPAVEPETGGPAPDRVLSGAPVFTTWNEYESADGKRFAGVWRSTPGSWRIVYDEWEYCEILEGSSAISHADGRRWLVGPGDRFTLEPGFDGVWEVLETTTKRYVVILP
;
A
#
# COMPACT_ATOMS: atom_id res chain seq x y z
N MET A 1 26.88 6.47 4.76
CA MET A 1 25.88 6.27 3.69
C MET A 1 25.24 4.92 3.94
N SER A 2 23.92 4.85 4.01
CA SER A 2 23.19 3.57 4.15
C SER A 2 22.74 3.10 2.78
N PHE A 3 22.82 1.80 2.52
CA PHE A 3 22.32 1.13 1.32
C PHE A 3 21.33 0.05 1.77
N ALA A 4 20.15 0.03 1.15
CA ALA A 4 19.16 -1.01 1.36
C ALA A 4 18.80 -1.62 0.01
N LEU A 5 18.84 -2.95 -0.06
CA LEU A 5 18.39 -3.71 -1.22
C LEU A 5 16.95 -4.14 -0.97
N LEU A 6 16.02 -3.64 -1.79
CA LEU A 6 14.64 -4.14 -1.80
C LEU A 6 14.61 -5.46 -2.56
N THR A 7 14.11 -6.51 -1.93
CA THR A 7 14.20 -7.89 -2.44
C THR A 7 13.10 -8.20 -3.44
N ASP A 8 13.20 -9.36 -4.09
CA ASP A 8 12.13 -9.87 -4.93
C ASP A 8 10.93 -10.25 -4.03
N PRO A 9 9.70 -9.78 -4.29
CA PRO A 9 8.51 -10.19 -3.53
C PRO A 9 8.31 -11.71 -3.48
N ALA A 10 8.81 -12.45 -4.47
CA ALA A 10 8.78 -13.91 -4.49
C ALA A 10 9.80 -14.56 -3.53
N ARG A 11 10.74 -13.76 -2.99
CA ARG A 11 11.81 -14.17 -2.08
C ARG A 11 12.08 -13.08 -1.03
N PRO A 12 11.10 -12.81 -0.14
CA PRO A 12 11.27 -11.78 0.88
C PRO A 12 12.41 -12.16 1.85
N ALA A 13 13.24 -11.18 2.21
CA ALA A 13 14.33 -11.36 3.16
C ALA A 13 13.99 -10.93 4.60
N VAL A 14 12.82 -10.34 4.81
CA VAL A 14 12.31 -9.93 6.13
C VAL A 14 11.06 -10.73 6.48
N GLU A 15 10.78 -10.89 7.77
CA GLU A 15 9.55 -11.52 8.23
C GLU A 15 8.36 -10.56 7.96
N PRO A 16 7.23 -11.04 7.44
CA PRO A 16 6.07 -10.19 7.23
C PRO A 16 5.36 -9.84 8.53
N GLU A 17 4.77 -8.66 8.55
CA GLU A 17 3.79 -8.24 9.53
C GLU A 17 2.37 -8.40 8.96
N THR A 18 1.46 -8.96 9.75
CA THR A 18 0.05 -9.08 9.37
C THR A 18 -0.77 -8.00 10.04
N GLY A 19 -1.70 -7.40 9.30
CA GLY A 19 -2.61 -6.39 9.83
C GLY A 19 -3.86 -6.27 8.97
N GLY A 20 -4.48 -5.10 9.04
CA GLY A 20 -5.65 -4.76 8.25
C GLY A 20 -5.99 -3.29 8.42
N PRO A 21 -6.97 -2.78 7.67
CA PRO A 21 -7.47 -1.43 7.88
C PRO A 21 -8.14 -1.33 9.25
N ALA A 22 -8.21 -0.12 9.80
CA ALA A 22 -8.95 0.13 11.03
C ALA A 22 -10.41 -0.33 10.87
N PRO A 23 -11.02 -1.05 11.84
CA PRO A 23 -12.34 -1.67 11.68
C PRO A 23 -13.45 -0.69 11.28
N ASP A 24 -13.38 0.55 11.74
CA ASP A 24 -14.31 1.64 11.43
C ASP A 24 -14.17 2.22 10.02
N ARG A 25 -13.05 1.92 9.34
CA ARG A 25 -12.82 2.31 7.93
C ARG A 25 -13.25 1.25 6.94
N VAL A 26 -13.53 0.01 7.37
CA VAL A 26 -13.90 -1.09 6.48
C VAL A 26 -15.28 -0.84 5.88
N LEU A 27 -15.37 -0.98 4.55
CA LEU A 27 -16.61 -0.84 3.78
C LEU A 27 -17.12 -2.20 3.28
N SER A 28 -16.21 -3.11 2.90
CA SER A 28 -16.58 -4.47 2.50
C SER A 28 -15.44 -5.48 2.74
N GLY A 29 -15.83 -6.74 2.95
CA GLY A 29 -14.89 -7.85 3.14
C GLY A 29 -14.19 -7.84 4.50
N ALA A 30 -13.13 -8.62 4.58
CA ALA A 30 -12.22 -8.70 5.73
C ALA A 30 -10.77 -8.72 5.21
N PRO A 31 -10.30 -7.59 4.65
CA PRO A 31 -8.98 -7.52 4.03
C PRO A 31 -7.89 -7.76 5.07
N VAL A 32 -6.96 -8.65 4.74
CA VAL A 32 -5.79 -8.96 5.54
C VAL A 32 -4.58 -8.40 4.81
N PHE A 33 -3.84 -7.53 5.49
CA PHE A 33 -2.61 -6.94 4.99
C PHE A 33 -1.43 -7.82 5.38
N THR A 34 -0.47 -7.95 4.48
CA THR A 34 0.83 -8.57 4.72
C THR A 34 1.91 -7.62 4.24
N THR A 35 2.76 -7.15 5.15
CA THR A 35 3.76 -6.12 4.87
C THR A 35 5.15 -6.66 5.16
N TRP A 36 6.02 -6.60 4.16
CA TRP A 36 7.45 -6.81 4.30
C TRP A 36 8.11 -5.43 4.29
N ASN A 37 8.41 -4.89 5.47
CA ASN A 37 9.10 -3.61 5.61
C ASN A 37 10.61 -3.82 5.46
N GLU A 38 11.14 -3.51 4.27
CA GLU A 38 12.52 -3.85 3.88
C GLU A 38 13.50 -2.71 4.17
N TYR A 39 12.98 -1.51 4.42
CA TYR A 39 13.76 -0.33 4.73
C TYR A 39 13.00 0.59 5.67
N GLU A 40 13.70 1.06 6.70
CA GLU A 40 13.27 2.15 7.57
C GLU A 40 14.43 3.14 7.72
N SER A 41 14.15 4.43 7.59
CA SER A 41 15.15 5.48 7.82
C SER A 41 15.45 5.66 9.31
N ALA A 42 16.66 6.15 9.63
CA ALA A 42 17.08 6.32 11.02
C ALA A 42 16.23 7.32 11.83
N ASP A 43 15.51 8.22 11.15
CA ASP A 43 14.58 9.16 11.76
C ASP A 43 13.14 8.60 11.86
N GLY A 44 12.90 7.36 11.43
CA GLY A 44 11.60 6.70 11.47
C GLY A 44 10.55 7.34 10.55
N LYS A 45 10.96 8.12 9.55
CA LYS A 45 10.05 8.87 8.68
C LYS A 45 9.87 8.27 7.29
N ARG A 46 10.72 7.35 6.86
CA ARG A 46 10.72 6.82 5.50
C ARG A 46 10.76 5.32 5.54
N PHE A 47 9.85 4.72 4.78
CA PHE A 47 9.66 3.28 4.72
C PHE A 47 9.64 2.85 3.27
N ALA A 48 10.17 1.67 2.98
CA ALA A 48 10.01 1.06 1.67
C ALA A 48 9.95 -0.47 1.80
N GLY A 49 9.17 -1.09 0.94
CA GLY A 49 9.04 -2.53 0.95
C GLY A 49 7.95 -3.06 0.04
N VAL A 50 7.39 -4.20 0.44
CA VAL A 50 6.27 -4.85 -0.26
C VAL A 50 5.07 -4.91 0.66
N TRP A 51 3.92 -4.63 0.11
CA TRP A 51 2.64 -4.80 0.77
C TRP A 51 1.73 -5.68 -0.09
N ARG A 52 0.94 -6.53 0.56
CA ARG A 52 -0.10 -7.35 -0.08
C ARG A 52 -1.40 -7.23 0.71
N SER A 53 -2.52 -7.26 0.01
CA SER A 53 -3.83 -7.40 0.64
C SER A 53 -4.72 -8.40 -0.07
N THR A 54 -5.51 -9.14 0.71
CA THR A 54 -6.67 -9.89 0.20
C THR A 54 -7.82 -8.95 -0.21
N PRO A 55 -8.82 -9.43 -0.97
CA PRO A 55 -9.94 -8.63 -1.41
C PRO A 55 -10.76 -8.00 -0.28
N GLY A 56 -11.22 -6.77 -0.52
CA GLY A 56 -11.97 -5.95 0.42
C GLY A 56 -11.86 -4.47 0.07
N SER A 57 -12.61 -3.61 0.75
CA SER A 57 -12.52 -2.16 0.56
C SER A 57 -12.60 -1.40 1.87
N TRP A 58 -11.90 -0.28 1.94
CA TRP A 58 -11.86 0.58 3.11
C TRP A 58 -11.64 2.04 2.73
N ARG A 59 -12.07 2.94 3.62
CA ARG A 59 -11.78 4.37 3.52
C ARG A 59 -10.30 4.63 3.77
N ILE A 60 -9.70 5.48 2.95
CA ILE A 60 -8.33 5.95 3.08
C ILE A 60 -8.31 7.47 3.26
N VAL A 61 -7.47 7.92 4.18
CA VAL A 61 -7.16 9.33 4.43
C VAL A 61 -5.65 9.36 4.64
N TYR A 62 -4.94 9.98 3.70
CA TYR A 62 -3.48 10.03 3.68
C TYR A 62 -3.00 11.32 4.33
N ASP A 63 -2.25 11.21 5.41
CA ASP A 63 -1.47 12.32 5.98
C ASP A 63 -0.01 12.25 5.50
N GLU A 64 0.40 11.08 5.02
CA GLU A 64 1.68 10.73 4.44
C GLU A 64 1.71 10.88 2.92
N TRP A 65 2.92 10.94 2.37
CA TRP A 65 3.15 10.77 0.94
C TRP A 65 3.50 9.31 0.65
N GLU A 66 2.87 8.69 -0.35
CA GLU A 66 3.16 7.30 -0.73
C GLU A 66 3.34 7.14 -2.24
N TYR A 67 4.45 6.54 -2.67
CA TYR A 67 4.60 5.95 -4.00
C TYR A 67 4.17 4.48 -3.99
N CYS A 68 3.44 4.07 -5.02
CA CYS A 68 3.00 2.70 -5.24
C CYS A 68 3.39 2.21 -6.64
N GLU A 69 3.84 0.96 -6.72
CA GLU A 69 3.91 0.19 -7.97
C GLU A 69 3.18 -1.13 -7.78
N ILE A 70 2.17 -1.42 -8.60
CA ILE A 70 1.44 -2.68 -8.52
C ILE A 70 2.25 -3.77 -9.23
N LEU A 71 2.47 -4.88 -8.53
CA LEU A 71 3.26 -6.01 -8.99
C LEU A 71 2.38 -7.18 -9.45
N GLU A 72 1.27 -7.40 -8.74
CA GLU A 72 0.33 -8.50 -8.98
C GLU A 72 -1.09 -8.06 -8.58
N GLY A 73 -2.10 -8.71 -9.18
CA GLY A 73 -3.52 -8.50 -8.85
C GLY A 73 -4.08 -7.18 -9.39
N SER A 74 -5.20 -6.75 -8.82
CA SER A 74 -5.87 -5.51 -9.25
C SER A 74 -6.60 -4.82 -8.10
N SER A 75 -6.51 -3.49 -8.11
CA SER A 75 -7.21 -2.62 -7.17
C SER A 75 -7.90 -1.46 -7.89
N ALA A 76 -8.86 -0.85 -7.22
CA ALA A 76 -9.45 0.42 -7.61
C ALA A 76 -9.19 1.46 -6.52
N ILE A 77 -8.68 2.63 -6.93
CA ILE A 77 -8.51 3.78 -6.07
C ILE A 77 -9.59 4.79 -6.44
N SER A 78 -10.42 5.19 -5.49
CA SER A 78 -11.47 6.19 -5.72
C SER A 78 -11.19 7.40 -4.83
N HIS A 79 -11.26 8.60 -5.39
CA HIS A 79 -11.14 9.85 -4.63
C HIS A 79 -12.54 10.38 -4.29
N ALA A 80 -12.65 11.15 -3.20
CA ALA A 80 -13.91 11.69 -2.71
C ALA A 80 -14.66 12.60 -3.71
N ASP A 81 -13.96 13.16 -4.70
CA ASP A 81 -14.56 13.96 -5.79
C ASP A 81 -15.18 13.13 -6.93
N GLY A 82 -15.19 11.80 -6.79
CA GLY A 82 -15.81 10.88 -7.76
C GLY A 82 -14.86 10.35 -8.83
N ARG A 83 -13.59 10.77 -8.85
CA ARG A 83 -12.59 10.14 -9.72
C ARG A 83 -12.28 8.72 -9.25
N ARG A 84 -12.06 7.81 -10.20
CA ARG A 84 -11.71 6.41 -9.95
C ARG A 84 -10.67 5.92 -10.94
N TRP A 85 -9.66 5.24 -10.44
CA TRP A 85 -8.58 4.63 -11.21
C TRP A 85 -8.55 3.13 -10.94
N LEU A 86 -8.53 2.33 -12.00
CA LEU A 86 -8.18 0.91 -11.91
C LEU A 86 -6.68 0.79 -12.08
N VAL A 87 -6.04 0.03 -11.20
CA VAL A 87 -4.59 -0.19 -11.20
C VAL A 87 -4.29 -1.68 -11.17
N GLY A 88 -3.35 -2.09 -12.00
CA GLY A 88 -2.88 -3.47 -12.17
C GLY A 88 -1.37 -3.54 -12.41
N PRO A 89 -0.82 -4.73 -12.70
CA PRO A 89 0.62 -4.94 -12.74
C PRO A 89 1.33 -4.00 -13.73
N GLY A 90 2.35 -3.29 -13.25
CA GLY A 90 3.09 -2.29 -14.02
C GLY A 90 2.58 -0.86 -13.86
N ASP A 91 1.40 -0.64 -13.29
CA ASP A 91 0.93 0.71 -12.96
C ASP A 91 1.68 1.28 -11.76
N ARG A 92 1.99 2.58 -11.84
CA ARG A 92 2.75 3.33 -10.84
C ARG A 92 2.06 4.65 -10.57
N PHE A 93 1.91 4.99 -9.30
CA PHE A 93 1.21 6.21 -8.90
C PHE A 93 1.69 6.69 -7.53
N THR A 94 1.34 7.94 -7.21
CA THR A 94 1.61 8.55 -5.92
C THR A 94 0.31 9.01 -5.29
N LEU A 95 0.21 8.89 -3.97
CA LEU A 95 -0.83 9.48 -3.15
C LEU A 95 -0.18 10.60 -2.34
N GLU A 96 -0.74 11.80 -2.47
CA GLU A 96 -0.27 13.01 -1.79
C GLU A 96 -0.99 13.17 -0.44
N PRO A 97 -0.36 13.83 0.55
CA PRO A 97 -1.05 14.25 1.77
C PRO A 97 -2.35 15.01 1.45
N GLY A 98 -3.41 14.66 2.15
CA GLY A 98 -4.77 15.15 1.92
C GLY A 98 -5.59 14.34 0.92
N PHE A 99 -5.06 13.25 0.36
CA PHE A 99 -5.86 12.31 -0.41
C PHE A 99 -6.91 11.63 0.49
N ASP A 100 -8.19 11.81 0.14
CA ASP A 100 -9.34 11.18 0.81
C ASP A 100 -10.14 10.36 -0.20
N GLY A 101 -10.47 9.13 0.16
CA GLY A 101 -11.13 8.22 -0.76
C GLY A 101 -11.31 6.80 -0.25
N VAL A 102 -11.31 5.86 -1.19
CA VAL A 102 -11.48 4.42 -0.96
C VAL A 102 -10.41 3.66 -1.71
N TRP A 103 -9.76 2.73 -1.02
CA TRP A 103 -8.98 1.67 -1.63
C TRP A 103 -9.85 0.41 -1.68
N GLU A 104 -10.02 -0.15 -2.87
CA GLU A 104 -10.74 -1.40 -3.10
C GLU A 104 -9.79 -2.41 -3.75
N VAL A 105 -9.56 -3.54 -3.10
CA VAL A 105 -8.79 -4.67 -3.63
C VAL A 105 -9.77 -5.62 -4.30
N LEU A 106 -9.71 -5.69 -5.64
CA LEU A 106 -10.61 -6.50 -6.46
C LEU A 106 -10.12 -7.95 -6.53
N GLU A 107 -8.82 -8.11 -6.75
CA GLU A 107 -8.08 -9.36 -6.67
C GLU A 107 -6.89 -9.15 -5.74
N THR A 108 -6.43 -10.20 -5.04
CA THR A 108 -5.30 -10.11 -4.11
C THR A 108 -4.17 -9.31 -4.75
N THR A 109 -3.91 -8.12 -4.22
CA THR A 109 -3.02 -7.13 -4.83
C THR A 109 -1.71 -7.12 -4.07
N THR A 110 -0.59 -7.20 -4.79
CA THR A 110 0.75 -7.00 -4.25
C THR A 110 1.32 -5.70 -4.83
N LYS A 111 1.81 -4.80 -3.98
CA LYS A 111 2.46 -3.55 -4.38
C LYS A 111 3.84 -3.39 -3.76
N ARG A 112 4.75 -2.75 -4.49
CA ARG A 112 5.92 -2.09 -3.90
C ARG A 112 5.49 -0.71 -3.43
N TYR A 113 5.97 -0.30 -2.25
CA TYR A 113 5.68 1.01 -1.71
C TYR A 113 6.94 1.75 -1.28
N VAL A 114 6.84 3.08 -1.30
CA VAL A 114 7.71 3.99 -0.54
C VAL A 114 6.81 4.98 0.17
N VAL A 115 6.89 5.07 1.49
CA VAL A 115 6.10 5.99 2.31
C VAL A 115 7.03 7.02 2.96
N ILE A 116 6.60 8.28 2.98
CA ILE A 116 7.23 9.36 3.73
C ILE A 116 6.18 9.93 4.69
N LEU A 117 6.39 9.70 5.98
CA LEU A 117 5.56 10.25 7.05
C LEU A 117 5.83 11.76 7.23
N PRO A 118 4.86 12.51 7.78
CA PRO A 118 5.00 13.94 8.10
C PRO A 118 6.17 14.25 9.06
#